data_AF-A0AAD5Q1I2-F1
#
_entry.id   AF-A0AAD5Q1I2-F1
#
_cell.length_a   1.000
_cell.length_b   1.000
_cell.length_c   1.000
_cell.angle_alpha   90.00
_cell.angle_beta   90.00
_cell.angle_gamma   90.00
#
_symmetry.space_group_name_H-M   'P 1'
#
loop_
_entity.id
_entity.type
_entity.pdbx_description
1 polymer ?
#
loop_
_entity_poly.entity_id
_entity_poly.type
_entity_poly.pdbx_seq_one_letter_code
_entity_poly.pdbx_strand_id
1 'polypeptide(L)'
;MVKAAGLGAISALVHLLSDGSDEQKSRAAWALGCILGDVEQNKNRAADAGAIPPLVQLLQTGTDPQKLEATAALGRICYQLEDVKRKVANAGAIPHLVHLLRYGTNDQKHMAVWTLCRVAKGVENITSQAVQAGAVEALLLVIRDSSHDKTKKGEAEWTLCGIIGDNKFEQLKKSNLFAL
;
A
#
# COMPACT_ATOMS: atom_id res chain seq x y z
N MET A 1 -10.11 -19.85 -13.10
CA MET A 1 -8.69 -20.23 -13.21
C MET A 1 -7.96 -19.17 -14.02
N VAL A 2 -7.39 -18.14 -13.37
CA VAL A 2 -6.51 -17.18 -14.04
C VAL A 2 -5.16 -17.89 -14.22
N LYS A 3 -4.77 -18.17 -15.47
CA LYS A 3 -3.45 -18.75 -15.77
C LYS A 3 -2.36 -17.77 -15.35
N ALA A 4 -1.20 -18.28 -14.94
CA ALA A 4 -0.01 -17.46 -14.70
C ALA A 4 0.20 -16.52 -15.90
N ALA A 5 0.21 -15.21 -15.67
CA ALA A 5 0.45 -14.26 -16.74
C ALA A 5 1.84 -14.54 -17.30
N GLY A 6 1.94 -14.62 -18.64
CA GLY A 6 3.24 -14.76 -19.29
C GLY A 6 4.15 -13.59 -18.89
N LEU A 7 5.45 -13.84 -18.73
CA LEU A 7 6.45 -12.80 -18.45
C LEU A 7 6.31 -11.59 -19.39
N GLY A 8 5.95 -11.83 -20.66
CA GLY A 8 5.69 -10.77 -21.64
C GLY A 8 4.49 -9.88 -21.30
N ALA A 9 3.43 -10.41 -20.68
CA ALA A 9 2.28 -9.61 -20.28
C ALA A 9 2.62 -8.67 -19.11
N ILE A 10 3.36 -9.17 -18.12
CA ILE A 10 3.83 -8.35 -16.99
C ILE A 10 4.77 -7.25 -17.48
N SER A 11 5.75 -7.58 -18.32
CA SER A 11 6.69 -6.60 -18.86
C SER A 11 6.00 -5.52 -19.72
N ALA A 12 5.03 -5.91 -20.55
CA ALA A 12 4.22 -4.94 -21.31
C ALA A 12 3.42 -4.00 -20.41
N LEU A 13 2.85 -4.51 -19.31
CA LEU A 13 2.15 -3.68 -18.32
C LEU A 13 3.11 -2.71 -17.62
N VAL A 14 4.32 -3.14 -17.26
CA VAL A 14 5.34 -2.24 -16.66
C VAL A 14 5.74 -1.14 -17.66
N HIS A 15 5.87 -1.47 -18.94
CA HIS A 15 6.16 -0.48 -19.97
C HIS A 15 5.03 0.55 -20.08
N LEU A 16 3.76 0.10 -20.05
CA LEU A 16 2.59 1.00 -20.08
C LEU A 16 2.47 1.85 -18.81
N LEU A 17 2.93 1.37 -17.66
CA LEU A 17 2.99 2.18 -16.43
C LEU A 17 3.95 3.37 -16.56
N SER A 18 4.98 3.25 -17.40
CA SER A 18 6.01 4.28 -17.57
C SER A 18 5.66 5.22 -18.73
N ASP A 19 5.39 4.65 -19.90
CA ASP A 19 5.25 5.38 -21.18
C ASP A 19 3.79 5.56 -21.64
N GLY A 20 2.82 4.98 -20.93
CA GLY A 20 1.41 5.09 -21.31
C GLY A 20 0.81 6.49 -21.05
N SER A 21 -0.33 6.74 -21.68
CA SER A 21 -1.23 7.84 -21.31
C SER A 21 -1.77 7.66 -19.89
N ASP A 22 -2.38 8.69 -19.32
CA ASP A 22 -2.91 8.61 -17.96
C ASP A 22 -3.94 7.50 -17.76
N GLU A 23 -4.79 7.27 -18.76
CA GLU A 23 -5.76 6.18 -18.76
C GLU A 23 -5.08 4.81 -18.89
N GLN A 24 -4.05 4.70 -19.74
CA GLN A 24 -3.26 3.48 -19.90
C GLN A 24 -2.50 3.13 -18.63
N LYS A 25 -1.91 4.12 -17.94
CA LYS A 25 -1.23 3.95 -16.66
C LYS A 25 -2.18 3.43 -15.58
N SER A 26 -3.38 3.99 -15.51
CA SER A 26 -4.43 3.55 -14.58
C SER A 26 -4.85 2.10 -14.85
N ARG A 27 -5.16 1.77 -16.11
CA ARG A 27 -5.55 0.43 -16.53
C ARG A 27 -4.42 -0.59 -16.34
N ALA A 28 -3.18 -0.18 -16.60
CA ALA A 28 -2.03 -1.03 -16.41
C ALA A 28 -1.80 -1.35 -14.92
N ALA A 29 -1.95 -0.36 -14.03
CA ALA A 29 -1.85 -0.55 -12.59
C ALA A 29 -2.95 -1.50 -12.07
N TRP A 30 -4.19 -1.29 -12.51
CA TRP A 30 -5.31 -2.17 -12.17
C TRP A 30 -5.08 -3.61 -12.66
N ALA A 31 -4.74 -3.78 -13.93
CA ALA A 31 -4.49 -5.10 -14.53
C ALA A 31 -3.33 -5.83 -13.86
N LEU A 32 -2.25 -5.10 -13.54
CA LEU A 32 -1.14 -5.63 -12.78
C LEU A 32 -1.61 -6.06 -11.39
N GLY A 33 -2.40 -5.24 -10.69
CA GLY A 33 -3.04 -5.58 -9.43
C GLY A 33 -3.81 -6.91 -9.49
N CYS A 34 -4.66 -7.11 -10.50
CA CYS A 34 -5.40 -8.36 -10.69
C CYS A 34 -4.47 -9.57 -10.86
N ILE A 35 -3.42 -9.44 -11.68
CA ILE A 35 -2.45 -10.52 -11.95
C ILE A 35 -1.65 -10.91 -10.70
N LEU A 36 -1.39 -9.95 -9.81
CA LEU A 36 -0.64 -10.13 -8.57
C LEU A 36 -1.46 -10.72 -7.43
N GLY A 37 -2.79 -10.66 -7.50
CA GLY A 37 -3.69 -11.18 -6.49
C GLY A 37 -3.67 -12.71 -6.38
N ASP A 38 -3.49 -13.40 -7.51
CA ASP A 38 -3.81 -14.83 -7.61
C ASP A 38 -2.58 -15.76 -7.67
N VAL A 39 -1.37 -15.24 -7.97
CA VAL A 39 -0.17 -16.08 -8.21
C VAL A 39 1.08 -15.43 -7.63
N GLU A 40 1.71 -16.06 -6.63
CA GLU A 40 2.97 -15.57 -6.02
C GLU A 40 4.11 -15.42 -7.03
N GLN A 41 4.20 -16.35 -7.99
CA GLN A 41 5.20 -16.30 -9.06
C GLN A 41 5.06 -15.04 -9.93
N ASN A 42 3.84 -14.53 -10.12
CA ASN A 42 3.63 -13.27 -10.84
C ASN A 42 4.14 -12.07 -10.04
N LYS A 43 4.09 -12.13 -8.69
CA LYS A 43 4.59 -11.06 -7.83
C LYS A 43 6.10 -10.92 -7.92
N ASN A 44 6.83 -12.03 -7.88
CA ASN A 44 8.29 -12.02 -8.11
C ASN A 44 8.61 -11.52 -9.52
N ARG A 45 7.91 -12.04 -10.54
CA ARG A 45 8.11 -11.57 -11.93
C ARG A 45 7.85 -10.08 -12.12
N ALA A 46 6.84 -9.52 -11.46
CA ALA A 46 6.56 -8.08 -11.55
C ALA A 46 7.61 -7.24 -10.81
N ALA A 47 8.10 -7.72 -9.67
CA ALA A 47 9.18 -7.06 -8.95
C ALA A 47 10.49 -7.09 -9.76
N ASP A 48 10.79 -8.22 -10.41
CA ASP A 48 11.97 -8.39 -11.26
C ASP A 48 11.85 -7.64 -12.59
N ALA A 49 10.64 -7.52 -13.13
CA ALA A 49 10.35 -6.68 -14.30
C ALA A 49 10.41 -5.18 -14.00
N GLY A 50 10.66 -4.77 -12.75
CA GLY A 50 10.80 -3.37 -12.38
C GLY A 50 9.46 -2.62 -12.25
N ALA A 51 8.38 -3.29 -11.83
CA ALA A 51 7.09 -2.63 -11.63
C ALA A 51 7.07 -1.62 -10.46
N ILE A 52 7.97 -1.76 -9.49
CA ILE A 52 7.95 -0.98 -8.25
C ILE A 52 8.17 0.53 -8.49
N PRO A 53 9.23 0.99 -9.19
CA PRO A 53 9.46 2.42 -9.40
C PRO A 53 8.31 3.14 -10.12
N PRO A 54 7.75 2.60 -11.24
CA PRO A 54 6.60 3.23 -11.90
C PRO A 54 5.36 3.31 -11.01
N LEU A 55 5.09 2.29 -10.18
CA LEU A 55 3.97 2.32 -9.24
C LEU A 55 4.16 3.38 -8.16
N VAL A 56 5.38 3.54 -7.63
CA VAL A 56 5.67 4.61 -6.64
C VAL A 56 5.58 5.98 -7.30
N GLN A 57 6.01 6.12 -8.55
CA GLN A 57 5.86 7.37 -9.29
C GLN A 57 4.37 7.74 -9.49
N LEU A 58 3.52 6.77 -9.86
CA LEU A 58 2.07 7.01 -9.96
C LEU A 58 1.44 7.36 -8.61
N LEU A 59 1.94 6.78 -7.52
CA LEU A 59 1.53 7.14 -6.16
C LEU A 59 1.85 8.62 -5.83
N GLN A 60 2.96 9.12 -6.35
CA GLN A 60 3.43 10.49 -6.11
C GLN A 60 2.77 11.51 -7.03
N THR A 61 2.88 11.31 -8.35
CA THR A 61 2.50 12.32 -9.37
C THR A 61 1.21 11.98 -10.11
N GLY A 62 0.60 10.83 -9.83
CA GLY A 62 -0.59 10.39 -10.54
C GLY A 62 -1.86 11.13 -10.14
N THR A 63 -2.88 10.96 -10.97
CA THR A 63 -4.27 11.36 -10.69
C THR A 63 -4.85 10.51 -9.56
N ASP A 64 -5.98 10.94 -8.98
CA ASP A 64 -6.64 10.20 -7.90
C ASP A 64 -6.93 8.72 -8.20
N PRO A 65 -7.44 8.33 -9.38
CA PRO A 65 -7.62 6.92 -9.73
C PRO A 65 -6.27 6.20 -9.90
N GLN A 66 -5.25 6.85 -10.48
CA GLN A 66 -3.92 6.24 -10.62
C GLN A 66 -3.30 5.96 -9.25
N LYS A 67 -3.40 6.90 -8.31
CA LYS A 67 -2.92 6.73 -6.93
C LYS A 67 -3.60 5.57 -6.24
N LEU A 68 -4.92 5.44 -6.40
CA LEU A 68 -5.69 4.34 -5.81
C LEU A 68 -5.23 2.98 -6.37
N GLU A 69 -5.15 2.86 -7.69
CA GLU A 69 -4.76 1.61 -8.35
C GLU A 69 -3.30 1.25 -8.09
N ALA A 70 -2.40 2.24 -8.10
CA ALA A 70 -0.99 2.03 -7.77
C ALA A 70 -0.82 1.56 -6.33
N THR A 71 -1.56 2.16 -5.39
CA THR A 71 -1.59 1.72 -3.98
C THR A 71 -2.04 0.27 -3.87
N ALA A 72 -3.15 -0.08 -4.53
CA ALA A 72 -3.68 -1.44 -4.50
C ALA A 72 -2.71 -2.46 -5.12
N ALA A 73 -2.05 -2.12 -6.22
CA ALA A 73 -1.03 -2.97 -6.85
C ALA A 73 0.19 -3.17 -5.93
N LEU A 74 0.66 -2.11 -5.26
CA LEU A 74 1.75 -2.19 -4.27
C LEU A 74 1.37 -3.07 -3.07
N GLY A 75 0.14 -2.98 -2.57
CA GLY A 75 -0.34 -3.86 -1.49
C GLY A 75 -0.38 -5.33 -1.91
N ARG A 76 -0.71 -5.63 -3.17
CA ARG A 76 -0.72 -7.00 -3.69
C ARG A 76 0.68 -7.56 -3.93
N ILE A 77 1.61 -6.77 -4.49
CA ILE A 77 2.99 -7.22 -4.75
C ILE A 77 3.75 -7.49 -3.45
N CYS A 78 3.48 -6.72 -2.39
CA CYS A 78 4.14 -6.88 -1.08
C CYS A 78 3.62 -8.08 -0.26
N TYR A 79 2.51 -8.70 -0.66
CA TYR A 79 1.91 -9.78 0.11
C TYR A 79 2.77 -11.04 0.07
N GLN A 80 3.33 -11.41 1.22
CA GLN A 80 4.19 -12.59 1.47
C GLN A 80 5.59 -12.57 0.84
N LEU A 81 6.08 -11.40 0.40
CA LEU A 81 7.43 -11.26 -0.18
C LEU A 81 8.26 -10.20 0.55
N GLU A 82 9.13 -10.63 1.48
CA GLU A 82 9.94 -9.71 2.28
C GLU A 82 10.93 -8.87 1.47
N ASP A 83 11.55 -9.46 0.44
CA ASP A 83 12.48 -8.74 -0.43
C ASP A 83 11.78 -7.62 -1.20
N VAL A 84 10.56 -7.89 -1.67
CA VAL A 84 9.73 -6.89 -2.35
C VAL A 84 9.33 -5.79 -1.38
N LYS A 85 8.93 -6.12 -0.15
CA LYS A 85 8.61 -5.11 0.89
C LYS A 85 9.78 -4.16 1.11
N ARG A 86 11.02 -4.69 1.22
CA ARG A 86 12.24 -3.87 1.33
C ARG A 86 12.45 -2.99 0.09
N LYS A 87 12.28 -3.53 -1.12
CA LYS A 87 12.39 -2.74 -2.36
C LYS A 87 11.37 -1.60 -2.40
N VAL A 88 10.12 -1.85 -2.02
CA VAL A 88 9.04 -0.85 -1.97
C VAL A 88 9.30 0.22 -0.91
N ALA A 89 9.78 -0.17 0.28
CA ALA A 89 10.20 0.76 1.32
C ALA A 89 11.36 1.65 0.85
N ASN A 90 12.41 1.05 0.27
CA ASN A 90 13.57 1.76 -0.26
C ASN A 90 13.24 2.65 -1.46
N ALA A 91 12.22 2.31 -2.25
CA ALA A 91 11.70 3.15 -3.33
C ALA A 91 10.96 4.39 -2.80
N GLY A 92 10.76 4.52 -1.48
CA GLY A 92 10.11 5.68 -0.88
C GLY A 92 8.59 5.62 -0.90
N ALA A 93 7.98 4.42 -0.97
CA ALA A 93 6.52 4.31 -0.96
C ALA A 93 5.89 4.74 0.38
N ILE A 94 6.58 4.52 1.51
CA ILE A 94 6.03 4.73 2.86
C ILE A 94 5.59 6.18 3.11
N PRO A 95 6.42 7.22 2.88
CA PRO A 95 5.99 8.60 3.06
C PRO A 95 4.78 8.97 2.19
N HIS A 96 4.71 8.45 0.96
CA HIS A 96 3.59 8.72 0.04
C HIS A 96 2.29 8.04 0.51
N LEU A 97 2.38 6.81 1.05
CA LEU A 97 1.24 6.15 1.69
C LEU A 97 0.75 6.95 2.90
N VAL A 98 1.66 7.47 3.75
CA VAL A 98 1.28 8.32 4.88
C VAL A 98 0.66 9.63 4.42
N HIS A 99 1.14 10.21 3.32
CA HIS A 99 0.54 11.40 2.73
C HIS A 99 -0.90 11.13 2.27
N LEU A 100 -1.17 10.00 1.60
CA LEU A 100 -2.53 9.60 1.23
C LEU A 100 -3.44 9.35 2.45
N LEU A 101 -2.91 8.83 3.55
CA LEU A 101 -3.69 8.67 4.78
C LEU A 101 -4.14 10.02 5.36
N ARG A 102 -3.36 11.09 5.17
CA ARG A 102 -3.66 12.44 5.68
C ARG A 102 -4.56 13.23 4.73
N TYR A 103 -4.23 13.23 3.44
CA TYR A 103 -4.82 14.15 2.46
C TYR A 103 -5.63 13.46 1.35
N GLY A 104 -5.65 12.13 1.31
CA GLY A 104 -6.37 11.38 0.30
C GLY A 104 -7.87 11.31 0.53
N THR A 105 -8.59 10.84 -0.49
CA THR A 105 -10.02 10.53 -0.40
C THR A 105 -10.28 9.35 0.55
N ASN A 106 -11.53 9.14 0.97
CA ASN A 106 -11.87 8.02 1.86
C ASN A 106 -11.44 6.64 1.30
N ASP A 107 -11.50 6.47 -0.02
CA ASP A 107 -11.08 5.23 -0.67
C ASP A 107 -9.55 5.11 -0.74
N GLN A 108 -8.84 6.22 -1.03
CA GLN A 108 -7.38 6.26 -0.98
C GLN A 108 -6.85 6.01 0.42
N LYS A 109 -7.45 6.62 1.44
CA LYS A 109 -7.13 6.38 2.86
C LYS A 109 -7.26 4.90 3.19
N HIS A 110 -8.40 4.30 2.85
CA HIS A 110 -8.63 2.87 3.09
C HIS A 110 -7.59 1.98 2.38
N MET A 111 -7.34 2.24 1.10
CA MET A 111 -6.37 1.46 0.34
C MET A 111 -4.93 1.63 0.86
N ALA A 112 -4.60 2.84 1.33
CA ALA A 112 -3.31 3.14 1.94
C ALA A 112 -3.13 2.41 3.27
N VAL A 113 -4.17 2.33 4.12
CA VAL A 113 -4.14 1.52 5.36
C VAL A 113 -3.85 0.06 5.01
N TRP A 114 -4.65 -0.50 4.10
CA TRP A 114 -4.52 -1.89 3.69
C TRP A 114 -3.13 -2.23 3.13
N THR A 115 -2.59 -1.32 2.31
CA THR A 115 -1.26 -1.48 1.70
C THR A 115 -0.16 -1.34 2.73
N LEU A 116 -0.23 -0.32 3.60
CA LEU A 116 0.74 -0.09 4.65
C LEU A 116 0.80 -1.28 5.61
N CYS A 117 -0.34 -1.88 5.93
CA CYS A 117 -0.39 -3.10 6.73
C CYS A 117 0.40 -4.24 6.13
N ARG A 118 0.24 -4.47 4.82
CA ARG A 118 0.93 -5.55 4.11
C ARG A 118 2.43 -5.29 3.97
N VAL A 119 2.80 -4.03 3.75
CA VAL A 119 4.21 -3.60 3.64
C VAL A 119 4.92 -3.69 5.00
N ALA A 120 4.27 -3.26 6.08
CA ALA A 120 4.85 -3.23 7.43
C ALA A 120 4.88 -4.60 8.12
N LYS A 121 3.97 -5.53 7.76
CA LYS A 121 3.86 -6.83 8.42
C LYS A 121 5.16 -7.64 8.31
N GLY A 122 5.79 -7.93 9.46
CA GLY A 122 6.92 -8.85 9.57
C GLY A 122 8.30 -8.26 9.25
N VAL A 123 8.44 -6.94 9.10
CA VAL A 123 9.74 -6.30 8.83
C VAL A 123 9.96 -5.09 9.75
N GLU A 124 10.80 -5.24 10.79
CA GLU A 124 11.03 -4.21 11.82
C GLU A 124 11.62 -2.89 11.30
N ASN A 125 12.42 -2.95 10.24
CA ASN A 125 12.97 -1.75 9.61
C ASN A 125 11.84 -0.90 8.98
N ILE A 126 10.88 -1.56 8.34
CA ILE A 126 9.74 -0.90 7.67
C ILE A 126 8.78 -0.33 8.71
N THR A 127 8.50 -1.04 9.81
CA THR A 127 7.66 -0.51 10.89
C THR A 127 8.31 0.74 11.49
N SER A 128 9.62 0.72 11.72
CA SER A 128 10.36 1.89 12.22
C SER A 128 10.29 3.08 11.26
N GLN A 129 10.47 2.85 9.96
CA GLN A 129 10.31 3.90 8.93
C GLN A 129 8.87 4.43 8.86
N ALA A 130 7.86 3.58 8.97
CA ALA A 130 6.46 4.00 8.98
C ALA A 130 6.15 4.87 10.20
N VAL A 131 6.67 4.52 11.38
CA VAL A 131 6.54 5.36 12.58
C VAL A 131 7.20 6.73 12.37
N GLN A 132 8.43 6.76 11.86
CA GLN A 132 9.15 8.01 11.58
C GLN A 132 8.46 8.88 10.51
N ALA A 133 7.80 8.25 9.53
CA ALA A 133 7.02 8.95 8.52
C ALA A 133 5.70 9.53 9.06
N GLY A 134 5.34 9.26 10.32
CA GLY A 134 4.11 9.77 10.93
C GLY A 134 2.88 8.91 10.63
N ALA A 135 3.06 7.61 10.33
CA ALA A 135 1.96 6.69 10.08
C ALA A 135 1.01 6.53 11.28
N VAL A 136 1.53 6.62 12.51
CA VAL A 136 0.74 6.50 13.75
C VAL A 136 -0.36 7.57 13.81
N GLU A 137 0.02 8.83 13.64
CA GLU A 137 -0.90 9.97 13.64
C GLU A 137 -1.90 9.87 12.49
N ALA A 138 -1.43 9.48 11.31
CA ALA A 138 -2.29 9.35 10.14
C ALA A 138 -3.33 8.22 10.30
N LEU A 139 -2.94 7.08 10.88
CA LEU A 139 -3.84 5.98 11.20
C LEU A 139 -4.87 6.37 12.26
N LEU A 140 -4.47 7.13 13.28
CA LEU A 140 -5.41 7.65 14.29
C LEU A 140 -6.45 8.58 13.66
N LEU A 141 -6.04 9.45 12.74
CA LEU A 141 -6.97 10.30 11.99
C LEU A 141 -7.97 9.47 11.17
N VAL A 142 -7.50 8.45 10.45
CA VAL A 142 -8.38 7.55 9.68
C VAL A 142 -9.36 6.79 10.58
N ILE A 143 -8.94 6.37 11.77
CA ILE A 143 -9.80 5.69 12.74
C ILE A 143 -10.90 6.62 13.26
N ARG A 144 -10.60 7.92 13.44
CA ARG A 144 -11.59 8.94 13.83
C ARG A 144 -12.58 9.21 12.70
N ASP A 145 -12.07 9.45 11.49
CA ASP A 145 -12.89 9.73 10.29
C ASP A 145 -13.80 8.53 9.93
N SER A 146 -13.32 7.30 10.12
CA SER A 146 -14.03 6.07 9.79
C SER A 146 -14.92 5.54 10.91
N SER A 147 -15.33 6.39 11.85
CA SER A 147 -16.10 6.00 13.05
C SER A 147 -17.39 5.21 12.74
N HIS A 148 -17.95 5.35 11.53
CA HIS A 148 -19.18 4.69 11.10
C HIS A 148 -18.93 3.39 10.30
N ASP A 149 -17.70 3.14 9.84
CA ASP A 149 -17.33 1.95 9.05
C ASP A 149 -16.44 1.01 9.89
N LYS A 150 -17.08 0.02 10.52
CA LYS A 150 -16.43 -0.95 11.42
C LYS A 150 -15.31 -1.73 10.73
N THR A 151 -15.42 -1.97 9.42
CA THR A 151 -14.43 -2.73 8.66
C THR A 151 -13.16 -1.92 8.47
N LYS A 152 -13.29 -0.68 7.98
CA LYS A 152 -12.15 0.23 7.76
C LYS A 152 -11.45 0.57 9.07
N LYS A 153 -12.23 0.78 10.13
CA LYS A 153 -11.71 1.01 11.48
C LYS A 153 -10.91 -0.19 12.00
N GLY A 154 -11.44 -1.40 11.87
CA GLY A 154 -10.76 -2.62 12.31
C GLY A 154 -9.44 -2.85 11.56
N GLU A 155 -9.40 -2.61 10.26
CA GLU A 155 -8.16 -2.70 9.48
C GLU A 155 -7.11 -1.66 9.90
N ALA A 156 -7.53 -0.42 10.16
CA ALA A 156 -6.63 0.64 10.62
C ALA A 156 -6.08 0.36 12.02
N GLU A 157 -6.92 -0.11 12.94
CA GLU A 157 -6.51 -0.55 14.28
C GLU A 157 -5.53 -1.73 14.22
N TRP A 158 -5.82 -2.74 13.40
CA TRP A 158 -4.94 -3.88 13.22
C TRP A 158 -3.58 -3.48 12.63
N THR A 159 -3.59 -2.58 11.64
CA THR A 159 -2.39 -2.01 11.03
C THR A 159 -1.55 -1.23 12.04
N LEU A 160 -2.22 -0.40 12.85
CA LEU A 160 -1.56 0.36 13.91
C LEU A 160 -0.88 -0.58 14.91
N CYS A 161 -1.61 -1.61 15.36
CA CYS A 161 -1.09 -2.65 16.24
C CYS A 161 0.15 -3.35 15.66
N GLY A 162 0.12 -3.70 14.37
CA GLY A 162 1.24 -4.31 13.68
C GLY A 162 2.49 -3.42 13.54
N ILE A 163 2.32 -2.09 13.56
CA ILE A 163 3.42 -1.13 13.42
C ILE A 163 4.05 -0.78 14.77
N ILE A 164 3.24 -0.53 15.80
CA ILE A 164 3.73 -0.07 17.11
C ILE A 164 3.88 -1.20 18.13
N GLY A 165 3.34 -2.39 17.83
CA GLY A 165 3.26 -3.54 18.73
C GLY A 165 2.09 -3.43 19.71
N ASP A 166 1.54 -4.60 20.08
CA ASP A 166 0.35 -4.75 20.93
C ASP A 166 0.44 -3.93 22.24
N ASN A 167 1.61 -3.91 22.87
CA ASN A 167 1.84 -3.19 24.12
C ASN A 167 1.68 -1.66 24.00
N LYS A 168 2.17 -1.06 22.91
CA LYS A 168 2.03 0.39 22.69
C LYS A 168 0.62 0.73 22.20
N PHE A 169 -0.01 -0.15 21.45
CA PHE A 169 -1.40 0.03 21.01
C PHE A 169 -2.37 0.05 22.18
N GLU A 170 -2.21 -0.85 23.14
CA GLU A 170 -3.01 -0.85 24.38
C GLU A 170 -2.76 0.40 25.24
N GLN A 171 -1.53 0.93 25.26
CA GLN A 171 -1.25 2.22 25.91
C GLN A 171 -1.97 3.38 25.21
N LEU A 172 -1.98 3.42 23.87
CA LEU A 172 -2.70 4.45 23.11
C LEU A 172 -4.22 4.39 23.33
N LYS A 173 -4.80 3.18 23.43
CA LYS A 173 -6.22 3.02 23.80
C LYS A 173 -6.52 3.60 25.18
N LYS A 174 -5.66 3.31 26.16
CA LYS A 174 -5.80 3.81 27.54
C LYS A 174 -5.59 5.33 27.65
N SER A 175 -4.84 5.92 26.71
CA SER A 175 -4.52 7.36 26.70
C SER A 175 -5.65 8.25 26.16
N ASN A 176 -6.83 7.70 25.85
CA ASN A 176 -7.99 8.43 25.35
C ASN A 176 -7.77 9.19 24.02
N LEU A 177 -6.70 8.87 23.28
CA LEU A 177 -6.39 9.51 21.98
C LEU A 177 -7.37 9.14 20.86
N PHE A 178 -8.20 8.12 21.07
CA PHE A 178 -9.32 7.78 20.20
C PHE A 178 -10.59 8.60 20.48
N ALA A 179 -10.61 9.43 21.53
CA ALA A 179 -11.79 10.14 22.04
C ALA A 179 -11.71 11.69 21.96
N LEU A 180 -10.61 12.25 21.45
CA LEU A 180 -10.47 13.66 21.05
C LEU A 180 -10.40 13.76 19.52
#